data_AF-X1VBR2-F1
#
_entry.id   AF-X1VBR2-F1
#
_cell.length_a   1.000
_cell.length_b   1.000
_cell.length_c   1.000
_cell.angle_alpha   90.00
_cell.angle_beta   90.00
_cell.angle_gamma   90.00
#
_symmetry.space_group_name_H-M   'P 1'
#
loop_
_entity.id
_entity.type
_entity.pdbx_description
1 polymer ?
#
loop_
_entity_poly.entity_id
_entity_poly.type
_entity_poly.pdbx_seq_one_letter_code
_entity_poly.pdbx_strand_id
1 'polypeptide(L)'
;MTSNKCKGILVGALTTVLIQSSSLTMVTQIGLINAGLLTLEQSVGIIMGQEIGTTVTAQIVAFPIGNFFFLMIIAGFILYMFPKFRKYQHIGQVLLGFGILFLGMKTMSGGAKGIMDYPIIIDTLARFGAIPILGVIAGAIFTGIIQSSSATTGLVIARA
;
A
#
# COMPACT_ATOMS: atom_id res chain seq x y z
N MET A 1 0.81 24.33 -13.62
CA MET A 1 -0.08 24.55 -12.45
C MET A 1 0.53 24.01 -11.15
N THR A 2 1.83 24.17 -10.95
CA THR A 2 2.62 23.57 -9.84
C THR A 2 3.73 24.55 -9.46
N SER A 3 3.35 25.75 -9.01
CA SER A 3 4.31 26.80 -8.64
C SER A 3 4.89 26.64 -7.22
N ASN A 4 4.36 25.70 -6.42
CA ASN A 4 4.79 25.48 -5.04
C ASN A 4 5.07 23.99 -4.80
N LYS A 5 6.26 23.67 -4.28
CA LYS A 5 6.70 22.30 -3.94
C LYS A 5 5.68 21.54 -3.09
N CYS A 6 5.02 22.22 -2.15
CA CYS A 6 3.95 21.65 -1.33
C CYS A 6 2.72 21.18 -2.12
N LYS A 7 2.35 21.86 -3.22
CA LYS A 7 1.24 21.41 -4.07
C LYS A 7 1.60 20.14 -4.83
N GLY A 8 2.85 20.00 -5.27
CA GLY A 8 3.34 18.76 -5.89
C GLY A 8 3.25 17.57 -4.94
N ILE A 9 3.68 17.76 -3.69
CA ILE A 9 3.59 16.75 -2.63
C ILE A 9 2.13 16.36 -2.36
N LEU A 10 1.24 17.35 -2.20
CA LEU A 10 -0.18 17.10 -1.92
C LEU A 10 -0.88 16.37 -3.08
N VAL A 11 -0.58 16.76 -4.32
CA VAL A 11 -1.09 16.09 -5.52
C VAL A 11 -0.58 14.66 -5.61
N GLY A 12 0.72 14.42 -5.36
CA GLY A 12 1.29 13.08 -5.30
C GLY A 12 0.61 12.21 -4.24
N ALA A 13 0.48 12.73 -3.01
CA ALA A 13 -0.17 12.00 -1.92
C ALA A 13 -1.61 11.63 -2.24
N LEU A 14 -2.41 12.58 -2.75
CA LEU A 14 -3.80 12.32 -3.14
C LEU A 14 -3.90 11.33 -4.30
N THR A 15 -3.04 11.48 -5.30
CA THR A 15 -3.03 10.58 -6.47
C THR A 15 -2.73 9.15 -6.03
N THR A 16 -1.79 8.96 -5.11
CA THR A 16 -1.43 7.64 -4.60
C THR A 16 -2.47 7.03 -3.70
N VAL A 17 -3.17 7.81 -2.87
CA VAL A 17 -4.31 7.29 -2.09
C VAL A 17 -5.42 6.77 -3.01
N LEU A 18 -5.63 7.41 -4.16
CA LEU A 18 -6.66 7.03 -5.12
C LEU A 18 -6.25 5.86 -6.03
N ILE A 19 -5.02 5.89 -6.56
CA ILE A 19 -4.53 4.91 -7.53
C ILE A 19 -3.93 3.67 -6.83
N GLN A 20 -3.45 3.82 -5.58
CA GLN A 20 -2.79 2.79 -4.76
C GLN A 20 -1.60 2.06 -5.40
N SER A 21 -1.17 2.50 -6.59
CA SER A 21 -0.07 1.90 -7.34
C SER A 21 1.01 2.93 -7.61
N SER A 22 2.12 2.81 -6.87
CA SER A 22 3.31 3.63 -7.07
C SER A 22 3.92 3.43 -8.46
N SER A 23 3.87 2.20 -8.99
CA SER A 23 4.42 1.88 -10.32
C SER A 23 3.63 2.56 -11.45
N LEU A 24 2.29 2.54 -11.39
CA LEU A 24 1.46 3.22 -12.39
C LEU A 24 1.68 4.74 -12.35
N THR A 25 1.75 5.30 -11.15
CA THR A 25 1.94 6.74 -10.95
C THR A 25 3.28 7.23 -11.51
N MET A 26 4.37 6.48 -11.30
CA MET A 26 5.68 6.80 -11.90
C MET A 26 5.69 6.71 -13.42
N VAL A 27 5.08 5.67 -14.00
CA VAL A 27 5.00 5.53 -15.47
C VAL A 27 4.22 6.70 -16.08
N THR A 28 3.11 7.10 -15.47
CA THR A 28 2.33 8.27 -15.92
C THR A 28 3.15 9.56 -15.81
N GLN A 29 3.92 9.76 -14.73
CA GLN A 29 4.81 10.91 -14.61
C GLN A 29 5.89 10.94 -15.68
N ILE A 30 6.57 9.82 -15.94
CA ILE A 30 7.58 9.73 -16.99
C ILE A 30 6.95 10.08 -18.35
N GLY A 31 5.74 9.60 -18.62
CA GLY A 31 4.97 9.96 -19.82
C GLY A 31 4.68 11.46 -19.92
N LEU A 32 4.29 12.10 -18.80
CA LEU A 32 4.02 13.55 -18.74
C LEU A 32 5.28 14.41 -18.88
N ILE A 33 6.43 13.93 -18.38
CA ILE A 33 7.73 14.59 -18.56
C ILE A 33 8.15 14.52 -20.02
N ASN A 34 8.03 13.35 -20.65
CA ASN A 34 8.35 13.18 -22.06
C ASN A 34 7.43 14.01 -22.98
N ALA A 35 6.17 14.24 -22.57
CA ALA A 35 5.24 15.11 -23.26
C ALA A 35 5.48 16.61 -23.01
N GLY A 36 6.48 16.98 -22.19
CA GLY A 36 6.77 18.38 -21.82
C GLY A 36 5.73 19.02 -20.89
N LEU A 37 4.81 18.23 -20.33
CA LEU A 37 3.72 18.70 -19.47
C LEU A 37 4.15 18.84 -18.00
N LEU A 38 5.23 18.17 -17.59
CA LEU A 38 5.83 18.26 -16.27
C LEU A 38 7.35 18.42 -16.35
N THR A 39 7.93 19.22 -15.46
CA THR A 39 9.38 19.29 -15.29
C THR A 39 9.89 18.22 -14.34
N LEU A 40 11.19 17.88 -14.43
CA LEU A 40 11.83 16.94 -13.50
C LEU A 40 11.68 17.40 -12.04
N GLU A 41 11.84 18.71 -11.77
CA GLU A 41 11.67 19.27 -10.43
C GLU A 41 10.25 19.10 -9.89
N GLN A 42 9.23 19.26 -10.73
CA GLN A 42 7.82 19.04 -10.36
C GLN A 42 7.56 17.55 -10.12
N SER A 43 8.21 16.68 -10.90
CA SER A 43 8.10 15.23 -10.74
C SER A 43 8.63 14.75 -9.40
N VAL A 44 9.79 15.26 -8.96
CA VAL A 44 10.37 14.91 -7.64
C VAL A 44 9.41 15.24 -6.51
N GLY A 45 8.73 16.39 -6.56
CA GLY A 45 7.73 16.76 -5.55
C GLY A 45 6.54 15.79 -5.50
N ILE A 46 6.07 15.32 -6.65
CA ILE A 46 4.96 14.36 -6.75
C ILE A 46 5.42 12.96 -6.28
N ILE A 47 6.64 12.53 -6.60
CA ILE A 47 7.22 11.24 -6.13
C ILE A 47 7.32 11.25 -4.61
N MET A 48 7.83 12.33 -4.01
CA MET A 48 7.87 12.48 -2.56
C MET A 48 6.46 12.47 -1.94
N GLY A 49 5.48 13.09 -2.59
CA GLY A 49 4.07 13.03 -2.20
C GLY A 49 3.50 11.62 -2.24
N GLN A 50 3.80 10.85 -3.28
CA GLN A 50 3.37 9.47 -3.43
C GLN A 50 3.84 8.59 -2.27
N GLU A 51 5.12 8.67 -1.90
CA GLU A 51 5.66 7.88 -0.79
C GLU A 51 5.04 8.28 0.56
N ILE A 52 4.61 9.54 0.72
CA ILE A 52 3.80 9.94 1.88
C ILE A 52 2.40 9.29 1.78
N GLY A 53 1.77 9.28 0.61
CA GLY A 53 0.46 8.66 0.41
C GLY A 53 0.44 7.15 0.70
N THR A 54 1.49 6.41 0.36
CA THR A 54 1.61 4.98 0.68
C THR A 54 1.68 4.75 2.19
N THR A 55 2.37 5.60 2.94
CA THR A 55 2.40 5.52 4.41
C THR A 55 1.05 5.82 5.04
N VAL A 56 0.31 6.83 4.55
CA VAL A 56 -1.05 7.15 5.03
C VAL A 56 -1.99 5.98 4.77
N THR A 57 -1.90 5.35 3.59
CA THR A 57 -2.69 4.15 3.27
C THR A 57 -2.36 3.01 4.23
N ALA A 58 -1.08 2.77 4.51
CA ALA A 58 -0.65 1.76 5.48
C ALA A 58 -1.15 2.06 6.92
N GLN A 59 -1.19 3.32 7.33
CA GLN A 59 -1.70 3.73 8.65
C GLN A 59 -3.23 3.58 8.76
N ILE A 60 -3.98 3.98 7.72
CA ILE A 60 -5.44 3.73 7.65
C ILE A 60 -5.72 2.24 7.81
N VAL A 61 -4.87 1.42 7.21
CA VAL A 61 -4.95 -0.03 7.29
C VAL A 61 -4.55 -0.58 8.66
N ALA A 62 -3.53 0.00 9.29
CA ALA A 62 -3.00 -0.43 10.58
C ALA A 62 -4.00 -0.25 11.73
N PHE A 63 -5.01 0.60 11.56
CA PHE A 63 -6.07 0.73 12.54
C PHE A 63 -6.75 -0.64 12.76
N PRO A 64 -6.89 -1.09 14.03
CA PRO A 64 -7.50 -2.38 14.35
C PRO A 64 -9.00 -2.31 14.09
N ILE A 65 -9.38 -2.50 12.84
CA ILE A 65 -10.77 -2.48 12.36
C ILE A 65 -11.51 -3.76 12.82
N GLY A 66 -10.85 -4.68 13.53
CA GLY A 66 -11.48 -5.87 14.10
C GLY A 66 -12.17 -6.70 13.03
N ASN A 67 -13.37 -7.22 13.31
CA ASN A 67 -14.20 -7.94 12.33
C ASN A 67 -15.04 -7.02 11.43
N PHE A 68 -14.84 -5.70 11.47
CA PHE A 68 -15.66 -4.73 10.75
C PHE A 68 -15.47 -4.82 9.22
N PHE A 69 -14.37 -5.41 8.73
CA PHE A 69 -14.19 -5.70 7.31
C PHE A 69 -15.25 -6.65 6.76
N PHE A 70 -15.78 -7.61 7.56
CA PHE A 70 -16.89 -8.46 7.14
C PHE A 70 -18.17 -7.64 6.94
N LEU A 71 -18.42 -6.65 7.80
CA LEU A 71 -19.56 -5.74 7.67
C LEU A 71 -19.43 -4.88 6.41
N MET A 72 -18.23 -4.40 6.10
CA MET A 72 -17.94 -3.65 4.87
C MET A 72 -18.16 -4.50 3.61
N ILE A 73 -17.75 -5.77 3.61
CA ILE A 73 -17.99 -6.69 2.49
C ILE A 73 -19.49 -6.92 2.30
N ILE A 74 -20.22 -7.25 3.37
CA ILE A 74 -21.67 -7.54 3.30
C ILE A 74 -22.44 -6.30 2.86
N ALA A 75 -22.19 -5.14 3.49
CA ALA A 75 -22.85 -3.90 3.13
C ALA A 75 -22.49 -3.45 1.70
N GLY A 76 -21.23 -3.65 1.28
CA GLY A 76 -20.74 -3.31 -0.05
C GLY A 76 -21.38 -4.18 -1.13
N PHE A 77 -21.54 -5.47 -0.85
CA PHE A 77 -22.23 -6.42 -1.73
C PHE A 77 -23.72 -6.10 -1.87
N ILE A 78 -24.39 -5.79 -0.75
CA ILE A 78 -25.80 -5.38 -0.76
C ILE A 78 -25.99 -4.11 -1.60
N LEU A 79 -25.17 -3.07 -1.39
CA LEU A 79 -25.25 -1.82 -2.18
C LEU A 79 -24.94 -2.05 -3.67
N TYR A 80 -24.02 -2.95 -3.99
CA TYR A 80 -23.68 -3.30 -5.37
C TYR A 80 -24.84 -4.02 -6.09
N MET A 81 -25.64 -4.81 -5.37
CA MET A 81 -26.76 -5.58 -5.91
C MET A 81 -27.98 -4.72 -6.32
N PHE A 82 -27.98 -3.41 -6.07
CA PHE A 82 -29.05 -2.49 -6.49
C PHE A 82 -28.65 -1.67 -7.75
N PRO A 83 -28.77 -2.25 -8.96
CA PRO A 83 -28.36 -1.59 -10.20
C PRO A 83 -29.24 -0.39 -10.58
N LYS A 84 -30.42 -0.24 -9.96
CA LYS A 84 -31.36 0.86 -10.24
C LYS A 84 -30.79 2.24 -9.91
N PHE A 85 -29.80 2.34 -9.03
CA PHE A 85 -29.21 3.62 -8.64
C PHE A 85 -27.69 3.57 -8.77
N ARG A 86 -27.18 4.00 -9.93
CA ARG A 86 -25.74 4.04 -10.27
C ARG A 86 -24.86 4.61 -9.15
N LYS A 87 -25.33 5.63 -8.42
CA LYS A 87 -24.62 6.23 -7.28
C LYS A 87 -24.35 5.23 -6.13
N TYR A 88 -25.33 4.42 -5.74
CA TYR A 88 -25.17 3.44 -4.65
C TYR A 88 -24.31 2.26 -5.09
N GLN A 89 -24.36 1.89 -6.36
CA GLN A 89 -23.51 0.84 -6.91
C GLN A 89 -22.02 1.20 -6.82
N HIS A 90 -21.65 2.45 -7.12
CA HIS A 90 -20.26 2.92 -6.98
C HIS A 90 -19.79 2.95 -5.52
N ILE A 91 -20.66 3.40 -4.60
CA ILE A 91 -20.34 3.36 -3.16
C ILE A 91 -20.18 1.91 -2.69
N GLY A 92 -21.03 1.00 -3.17
CA GLY A 92 -20.93 -0.45 -2.91
C GLY A 92 -19.61 -1.03 -3.40
N GLN A 93 -19.16 -0.68 -4.61
CA GLN A 93 -17.85 -1.10 -5.15
C GLN A 93 -16.68 -0.64 -4.29
N VAL A 94 -16.70 0.62 -3.83
CA VAL A 94 -15.67 1.16 -2.94
C VAL A 94 -15.66 0.41 -1.61
N LEU A 95 -16.82 0.24 -0.98
CA LEU A 95 -16.92 -0.41 0.33
C LEU A 95 -16.52 -1.90 0.27
N LEU A 96 -16.94 -2.59 -0.80
CA LEU A 96 -16.60 -3.98 -1.07
C LEU A 96 -15.09 -4.11 -1.35
N GLY A 97 -14.51 -3.22 -2.15
CA GLY A 97 -13.07 -3.18 -2.44
C GLY A 97 -12.23 -3.01 -1.18
N PHE A 98 -12.57 -2.04 -0.31
CA PHE A 98 -11.93 -1.90 0.98
C PHE A 98 -12.10 -3.14 1.86
N GLY A 99 -13.30 -3.71 1.93
CA GLY A 99 -13.58 -4.91 2.71
C GLY A 99 -12.72 -6.12 2.29
N ILE A 100 -12.58 -6.36 0.99
CA ILE A 100 -11.70 -7.42 0.44
C ILE A 100 -10.22 -7.12 0.73
N LEU A 101 -9.79 -5.85 0.58
CA LEU A 101 -8.42 -5.43 0.87
C LEU A 101 -8.06 -5.76 2.35
N PHE A 102 -8.93 -5.42 3.30
CA PHE A 102 -8.77 -5.75 4.72
C PHE A 102 -8.73 -7.26 4.99
N LEU A 103 -9.60 -8.04 4.34
CA LEU A 103 -9.57 -9.50 4.46
C LEU A 103 -8.26 -10.10 3.94
N GLY A 104 -7.77 -9.63 2.79
CA GLY A 104 -6.49 -10.03 2.22
C GLY A 104 -5.34 -9.77 3.18
N MET A 105 -5.29 -8.59 3.79
CA MET A 105 -4.24 -8.23 4.75
C MET A 105 -4.32 -9.04 6.05
N LYS A 106 -5.52 -9.30 6.60
CA LYS A 106 -5.69 -10.21 7.74
C LYS A 106 -5.16 -11.61 7.41
N THR A 107 -5.40 -12.07 6.18
CA THR A 107 -4.93 -13.38 5.71
C THR A 107 -3.41 -13.41 5.57
N MET A 108 -2.81 -12.36 5.01
CA MET A 108 -1.35 -12.21 4.93
C MET A 108 -0.70 -12.13 6.31
N SER A 109 -1.30 -11.40 7.25
CA SER A 109 -0.87 -11.31 8.66
C SER A 109 -0.91 -12.68 9.34
N GLY A 110 -1.96 -13.48 9.11
CA GLY A 110 -2.06 -14.85 9.62
C GLY A 110 -0.98 -15.77 9.04
N GLY A 111 -0.76 -15.73 7.72
CA GLY A 111 0.29 -16.51 7.05
C GLY A 111 1.70 -16.12 7.50
N ALA A 112 1.93 -14.82 7.70
CA ALA A 112 3.17 -14.28 8.22
C ALA A 112 3.52 -14.79 9.63
N LYS A 113 2.52 -14.85 10.54
CA LYS A 113 2.70 -15.41 11.88
C LYS A 113 3.10 -16.89 11.81
N GLY A 114 2.42 -17.67 10.97
CA GLY A 114 2.75 -19.09 10.78
C GLY A 114 4.16 -19.34 10.22
N ILE A 115 4.68 -18.42 9.38
CA ILE A 115 6.05 -18.47 8.88
C ILE A 115 7.04 -18.13 10.00
N MET A 116 6.75 -17.11 10.82
CA MET A 116 7.65 -16.64 11.89
C MET A 116 7.84 -17.63 13.06
N ASP A 117 6.95 -18.60 13.24
CA ASP A 117 7.09 -19.64 14.27
C ASP A 117 8.08 -20.76 13.89
N TYR A 118 8.56 -20.80 12.65
CA TYR A 118 9.53 -21.82 12.24
C TYR A 118 10.91 -21.55 12.87
N PRO A 119 11.53 -22.54 13.53
CA PRO A 119 12.81 -22.38 14.23
C PRO A 119 13.96 -21.95 13.29
N ILE A 120 13.88 -22.31 12.00
CA ILE A 120 14.80 -21.82 10.96
C ILE A 120 14.77 -20.30 10.84
N ILE A 121 13.61 -19.66 10.95
CA ILE A 121 13.47 -18.21 10.77
C ILE A 121 13.98 -17.46 12.00
N ILE A 122 13.72 -17.99 13.19
CA ILE A 122 14.21 -17.42 14.46
C ILE A 122 15.74 -17.48 14.53
N ASP A 123 16.36 -18.62 14.19
CA ASP A 123 17.82 -18.78 14.17
C ASP A 123 18.47 -17.89 13.08
N THR A 124 17.84 -17.79 11.92
CA THR A 124 18.33 -16.91 10.84
C THR A 124 18.24 -15.43 11.23
N LEU A 125 17.17 -15.00 11.91
CA LEU A 125 17.04 -13.64 12.45
C LEU A 125 18.08 -13.34 13.53
N ALA A 126 18.37 -14.30 14.42
CA ALA A 126 19.41 -14.16 15.45
C ALA A 126 20.80 -13.99 14.82
N ARG A 127 21.10 -14.73 13.74
CA ARG A 127 22.35 -14.61 12.99
C ARG A 127 22.46 -13.29 12.21
N PHE A 128 21.35 -12.75 11.70
CA PHE A 128 21.33 -11.41 11.09
C PHE A 128 21.62 -10.29 12.09
N GLY A 129 21.24 -10.46 13.36
CA GLY A 129 21.63 -9.53 14.43
C GLY A 129 23.13 -9.58 14.76
N ALA A 130 23.79 -10.73 14.58
CA ALA A 130 25.21 -10.90 14.82
C ALA A 130 26.10 -10.39 13.67
N ILE A 131 25.61 -10.40 12.42
CA ILE A 131 26.33 -9.94 11.23
C ILE A 131 25.45 -8.96 10.44
N PRO A 132 25.54 -7.64 10.71
CA PRO A 132 24.67 -6.61 10.12
C PRO A 132 24.64 -6.63 8.58
N ILE A 133 25.78 -6.92 7.95
CA ILE A 133 25.92 -7.00 6.48
C ILE A 133 25.07 -8.13 5.90
N LEU A 134 24.98 -9.27 6.57
CA LEU A 134 24.18 -10.41 6.11
C LEU A 134 22.69 -10.09 6.17
N GLY A 135 22.26 -9.34 7.20
CA GLY A 135 20.90 -8.84 7.33
C GLY A 135 20.53 -7.85 6.22
N VAL A 136 21.46 -6.96 5.82
CA VAL A 136 21.24 -6.05 4.68
C VAL A 136 21.07 -6.82 3.36
N ILE A 137 21.93 -7.80 3.10
CA ILE A 137 21.86 -8.60 1.86
C ILE A 137 20.58 -9.45 1.83
N ALA A 138 20.23 -10.10 2.94
CA ALA A 138 19.00 -10.88 3.02
C ALA A 138 17.74 -10.01 2.88
N GLY A 139 17.72 -8.84 3.52
CA GLY A 139 16.65 -7.85 3.37
C GLY A 139 16.52 -7.32 1.94
N ALA A 140 17.64 -7.09 1.25
CA ALA A 140 17.66 -6.68 -0.15
C ALA A 140 17.12 -7.76 -1.09
N ILE A 141 17.52 -9.04 -0.89
CA ILE A 141 17.00 -10.17 -1.66
C ILE A 141 15.49 -10.33 -1.43
N PHE A 142 15.06 -10.32 -0.17
CA PHE A 142 13.65 -10.45 0.19
C PHE A 142 12.79 -9.32 -0.39
N THR A 143 13.26 -8.07 -0.28
CA THR A 143 12.59 -6.90 -0.87
C THR A 143 12.54 -6.98 -2.39
N GLY A 144 13.62 -7.44 -3.03
CA GLY A 144 13.68 -7.65 -4.48
C GLY A 144 12.69 -8.69 -4.97
N ILE A 145 12.48 -9.78 -4.22
CA ILE A 145 11.52 -10.84 -4.56
C ILE A 145 10.09 -10.35 -4.37
N ILE A 146 9.80 -9.66 -3.26
CA ILE A 146 8.43 -9.23 -2.95
C ILE A 146 8.01 -8.03 -3.81
N GLN A 147 8.94 -7.18 -4.26
CA GLN A 147 8.73 -6.02 -5.13
C GLN A 147 7.55 -5.10 -4.73
N SER A 148 7.10 -5.20 -3.48
CA SER A 148 5.89 -4.57 -2.98
C SER A 148 6.20 -3.94 -1.63
N SER A 149 6.43 -2.64 -1.65
CA SER A 149 6.67 -1.83 -0.44
C SER A 149 5.48 -1.89 0.54
N SER A 150 4.25 -2.00 0.01
CA SER A 150 3.03 -2.11 0.82
C SER A 150 2.88 -3.49 1.49
N ALA A 151 3.28 -4.58 0.82
CA ALA A 151 3.27 -5.92 1.42
C ALA A 151 4.28 -6.04 2.57
N THR A 152 5.50 -5.50 2.39
CA THR A 152 6.53 -5.49 3.43
C THR A 152 6.12 -4.65 4.64
N THR A 153 5.50 -3.48 4.41
CA THR A 153 5.02 -2.61 5.48
C THR A 153 3.83 -3.25 6.23
N GLY A 154 2.89 -3.86 5.51
CA GLY A 154 1.77 -4.60 6.11
C GLY A 154 2.22 -5.80 6.95
N LEU A 155 3.29 -6.48 6.55
CA LEU A 155 3.92 -7.57 7.31
C LEU A 155 4.53 -7.08 8.64
N VAL A 156 5.21 -5.93 8.62
CA VAL A 156 5.79 -5.33 9.83
C VAL A 156 4.70 -4.82 10.78
N ILE A 157 3.66 -4.18 10.25
CA ILE A 157 2.51 -3.72 11.03
C ILE A 157 1.76 -4.90 11.64
N ALA A 158 1.61 -6.02 10.92
CA ALA A 158 1.01 -7.24 11.43
C ALA A 158 1.74 -7.88 12.64
N ARG A 159 3.00 -7.47 12.87
CA ARG A 159 3.84 -7.90 14.00
C ARG A 159 3.68 -6.98 15.23
N ALA A 160 3.17 -5.76 15.06
CA ALA A 160 2.86 -4.83 16.15
C ALA A 160 1.48 -5.15 16.75
#